data_AF-A0A4Q1AI39-F1
#
_entry.id   AF-A0A4Q1AI39-F1
#
_cell.length_a   1.000
_cell.length_b   1.000
_cell.length_c   1.000
_cell.angle_alpha   90.00
_cell.angle_beta   90.00
_cell.angle_gamma   90.00
#
_symmetry.space_group_name_H-M   'P 1'
#
loop_
_entity.id
_entity.type
_entity.pdbx_description
1 polymer ?
#
loop_
_entity_poly.entity_id
_entity_poly.type
_entity_poly.pdbx_seq_one_letter_code
_entity_poly.pdbx_strand_id
1 'polypeptide(L)'
;MKLQGITIDFYDKRTCGLLPDLCAQWDIRYDELEDNEELISYWEESLKNVLSKTDKVVSGNVEGKSILYSADEEAIKIIQDEFKELELSTINYDDIIRCEHCIKHDYIADENQLVEAN
;
A
#
# COMPACT_ATOMS: atom_id res chain seq x y z
N MET A 1 -2.89 3.21 -16.66
CA MET A 1 -2.23 1.87 -16.55
C MET A 1 -2.82 1.09 -15.37
N LYS A 2 -2.87 -0.26 -15.39
CA LYS A 2 -3.32 -1.06 -14.23
C LYS A 2 -2.15 -1.51 -13.37
N LEU A 3 -2.28 -1.38 -12.05
CA LEU A 3 -1.29 -1.84 -11.07
C LEU A 3 -1.90 -2.91 -10.16
N GLN A 4 -1.05 -3.77 -9.59
CA GLN A 4 -1.43 -4.76 -8.59
C GLN A 4 -0.69 -4.54 -7.27
N GLY A 5 -1.36 -4.78 -6.14
CA GLY A 5 -0.82 -4.40 -4.85
C GLY A 5 -1.79 -4.53 -3.69
N ILE A 6 -1.46 -3.84 -2.60
CA ILE A 6 -2.16 -3.88 -1.32
C ILE A 6 -2.69 -2.49 -0.98
N THR A 7 -3.88 -2.47 -0.39
CA THR A 7 -4.46 -1.30 0.26
C THR A 7 -4.83 -1.66 1.69
N ILE A 8 -4.43 -0.82 2.64
CA ILE A 8 -4.87 -0.89 4.02
C ILE A 8 -5.66 0.38 4.35
N ASP A 9 -6.86 0.19 4.87
CA ASP A 9 -7.71 1.26 5.37
C ASP A 9 -7.70 1.22 6.90
N PHE A 10 -6.96 2.15 7.50
CA PHE A 10 -6.83 2.32 8.95
C PHE A 10 -8.04 3.03 9.58
N TYR A 11 -9.08 3.35 8.81
CA TYR A 11 -10.35 3.88 9.30
C TYR A 11 -11.49 2.87 9.16
N ASP A 12 -11.24 1.74 8.51
CA ASP A 12 -12.25 0.70 8.27
C ASP A 12 -11.98 -0.56 9.09
N LYS A 13 -12.82 -0.79 10.11
CA LYS A 13 -12.77 -2.00 10.94
C LYS A 13 -12.82 -3.32 10.16
N ARG A 14 -13.29 -3.33 8.91
CA ARG A 14 -13.25 -4.52 8.04
C ARG A 14 -11.82 -4.96 7.73
N THR A 15 -10.83 -4.08 7.80
CA THR A 15 -9.39 -4.41 7.71
C THR A 15 -8.98 -5.45 8.75
N CYS A 16 -9.53 -5.39 9.96
CA CYS A 16 -9.30 -6.42 10.98
C CYS A 16 -9.91 -7.78 10.64
N GLY A 17 -10.86 -7.86 9.72
CA GLY A 17 -11.35 -9.14 9.19
C GLY A 17 -10.32 -9.83 8.30
N LEU A 18 -9.39 -9.08 7.71
CA LEU A 18 -8.30 -9.59 6.87
C LEU A 18 -7.10 -10.00 7.72
N LEU A 19 -6.82 -9.26 8.79
CA LEU A 19 -5.70 -9.47 9.70
C LEU A 19 -6.18 -9.60 11.17
N PRO A 20 -6.95 -10.65 11.50
CA PRO A 20 -7.61 -10.76 12.79
C PRO A 20 -6.64 -10.85 13.96
N ASP A 21 -5.48 -11.48 13.76
CA ASP A 21 -4.47 -11.65 14.81
C ASP A 21 -3.90 -10.29 15.25
N LEU A 22 -3.69 -9.35 14.32
CA LEU A 22 -3.19 -7.99 14.59
C LEU A 22 -4.22 -7.07 15.23
N CYS A 23 -5.47 -7.49 15.28
CA CYS A 23 -6.55 -6.74 15.92
C CYS A 23 -7.08 -7.45 17.17
N ALA A 24 -6.46 -8.55 17.60
CA ALA A 24 -6.95 -9.34 18.73
C ALA A 24 -6.95 -8.55 20.05
N GLN A 25 -6.01 -7.60 20.20
CA GLN A 25 -5.92 -6.72 21.37
C GLN A 25 -6.57 -5.36 21.15
N TRP A 26 -7.06 -5.07 19.93
CA TRP A 26 -7.73 -3.82 19.63
C TRP A 26 -9.12 -3.80 20.28
N ASP A 27 -9.31 -2.86 21.20
CA ASP A 27 -10.57 -2.69 21.91
C ASP A 27 -11.53 -1.88 21.04
N ILE A 28 -12.63 -2.51 20.62
CA ILE A 28 -13.70 -1.91 19.79
C ILE A 28 -14.33 -0.64 20.38
N ARG A 29 -13.99 -0.28 21.63
CA ARG A 29 -14.37 0.99 22.27
C ARG A 29 -13.54 2.18 21.79
N TYR A 30 -12.41 1.96 21.11
CA TYR A 30 -11.70 3.01 20.37
C TYR A 30 -12.32 3.10 18.97
N ASP A 31 -12.73 4.31 18.58
CA ASP A 31 -13.52 4.53 17.37
C ASP A 31 -12.71 4.30 16.07
N GLU A 32 -11.38 4.33 16.13
CA GLU A 32 -10.50 4.35 14.95
C GLU A 32 -9.40 3.27 15.01
N LEU A 33 -9.10 2.65 13.86
CA LEU A 33 -8.02 1.67 13.72
C LEU A 33 -6.64 2.32 13.59
N GLU A 34 -6.58 3.65 13.38
CA GLU A 34 -5.33 4.40 13.32
C GLU A 34 -4.56 4.40 14.66
N ASP A 35 -5.20 4.01 15.76
CA ASP A 35 -4.55 3.81 17.06
C ASP A 35 -4.05 2.36 17.27
N ASN A 36 -4.28 1.45 16.31
CA ASN A 36 -3.80 0.07 16.41
C ASN A 36 -2.31 -0.02 16.06
N GLU A 37 -1.46 0.13 17.08
CA GLU A 37 0.00 0.06 16.95
C GLU A 37 0.50 -1.23 16.28
N GLU A 38 -0.14 -2.38 16.52
CA GLU A 38 0.27 -3.65 15.91
C GLU A 38 0.02 -3.64 14.39
N LEU A 39 -1.15 -3.17 13.96
CA LEU A 39 -1.51 -3.06 12.54
C LEU A 39 -0.63 -2.03 11.82
N ILE A 40 -0.36 -0.89 12.47
CA ILE A 40 0.54 0.14 11.95
C ILE A 40 1.95 -0.41 11.80
N SER A 41 2.48 -1.06 12.84
CA SER A 41 3.82 -1.63 12.83
C SER A 41 3.97 -2.69 11.74
N TYR A 42 2.98 -3.57 11.59
CA TYR A 42 2.95 -4.54 10.50
C TYR A 42 3.06 -3.84 9.14
N TRP A 43 2.23 -2.83 8.88
CA TRP A 43 2.26 -2.11 7.61
C TRP A 43 3.61 -1.43 7.35
N GLU A 44 4.14 -0.70 8.33
CA GLU A 44 5.39 0.05 8.19
C GLU A 44 6.60 -0.88 7.99
N GLU A 45 6.68 -1.98 8.75
CA GLU A 45 7.73 -2.98 8.61
C GLU A 45 7.67 -3.69 7.27
N SER A 46 6.47 -4.15 6.85
CA SER A 46 6.28 -4.78 5.54
C SER A 46 6.59 -3.82 4.40
N LEU A 47 6.14 -2.56 4.46
CA LEU A 47 6.46 -1.55 3.48
C LEU A 47 7.98 -1.34 3.36
N LYS A 48 8.67 -1.21 4.50
CA LYS A 48 10.13 -1.06 4.53
C LYS A 48 10.84 -2.28 3.93
N ASN A 49 10.35 -3.49 4.20
CA ASN A 49 10.90 -4.71 3.64
C ASN A 49 10.74 -4.77 2.12
N VAL A 50 9.58 -4.37 1.57
CA VAL A 50 9.39 -4.27 0.11
C VAL A 50 10.34 -3.23 -0.48
N LEU A 51 10.39 -2.03 0.09
CA LEU A 51 11.24 -0.94 -0.40
C LEU A 51 12.75 -1.25 -0.31
N SER A 52 13.15 -2.17 0.56
CA SER A 52 14.54 -2.66 0.62
C SER A 52 14.92 -3.59 -0.54
N LYS A 53 13.93 -4.18 -1.22
CA LYS A 53 14.08 -5.17 -2.29
C LYS A 53 13.82 -4.56 -3.68
N THR A 54 12.96 -3.55 -3.77
CA THR A 54 12.58 -2.90 -5.02
C THR A 54 12.15 -1.46 -4.80
N ASP A 55 12.54 -0.58 -5.72
CA ASP A 55 12.07 0.82 -5.83
C ASP A 55 10.93 0.97 -6.85
N LYS A 56 10.61 -0.09 -7.60
CA LYS A 56 9.58 -0.11 -8.64
C LYS A 56 8.17 -0.24 -8.08
N VAL A 57 7.82 0.62 -7.14
CA VAL A 57 6.50 0.64 -6.50
C VAL A 57 5.94 2.05 -6.43
N VAL A 58 4.62 2.14 -6.51
CA VAL A 58 3.85 3.32 -6.17
C VAL A 58 3.33 3.15 -4.76
N SER A 59 3.72 4.02 -3.83
CA SER A 59 3.25 3.97 -2.45
C SER A 59 2.91 5.35 -1.91
N GLY A 60 1.94 5.40 -1.00
CA GLY A 60 1.40 6.66 -0.51
C GLY A 60 0.15 6.47 0.34
N ASN A 61 -0.53 7.58 0.62
CA ASN A 61 -1.86 7.57 1.25
C ASN A 61 -2.87 8.26 0.32
N VAL A 62 -3.83 7.51 -0.22
CA VAL A 62 -4.86 8.01 -1.14
C VAL A 62 -6.21 7.85 -0.49
N GLU A 63 -6.97 8.95 -0.37
CA GLU A 63 -8.30 8.97 0.27
C GLU A 63 -8.30 8.38 1.68
N GLY A 64 -7.26 8.64 2.48
CA GLY A 64 -7.12 8.11 3.84
C GLY A 64 -6.61 6.67 3.90
N LYS A 65 -6.39 6.01 2.75
CA LYS A 65 -5.93 4.62 2.68
C LYS A 65 -4.47 4.55 2.32
N SER A 66 -3.73 3.73 3.04
CA SER A 66 -2.34 3.44 2.70
C SER A 66 -2.29 2.45 1.54
N ILE A 67 -1.50 2.78 0.51
CA ILE A 67 -1.41 2.01 -0.73
C ILE A 67 0.04 1.61 -1.04
N LEU A 68 0.20 0.44 -1.64
CA LEU A 68 1.46 -0.06 -2.19
C LEU A 68 1.17 -0.92 -3.42
N TYR A 69 1.54 -0.45 -4.60
CA TYR A 69 1.20 -1.07 -5.88
C TYR A 69 2.38 -1.07 -6.86
N SER A 70 2.35 -1.95 -7.84
CA SER A 70 3.31 -1.95 -8.95
C SER A 70 2.69 -2.49 -10.24
N ALA A 71 3.28 -2.12 -11.38
CA ALA A 71 3.10 -2.78 -12.67
C ALA A 71 4.30 -3.66 -13.06
N ASP A 72 5.37 -3.68 -12.27
CA ASP A 72 6.52 -4.56 -12.47
C ASP A 72 6.25 -5.95 -11.84
N GLU A 73 6.36 -7.00 -12.65
CA GLU A 73 6.01 -8.37 -12.23
C GLU A 73 6.87 -8.89 -11.07
N GLU A 74 8.13 -8.46 -10.97
CA GLU A 74 9.04 -8.86 -9.88
C GLU A 74 8.68 -8.15 -8.59
N ALA A 75 8.40 -6.83 -8.66
CA ALA A 75 7.90 -6.06 -7.54
C ALA A 75 6.54 -6.59 -7.03
N ILE A 76 5.63 -7.00 -7.92
CA ILE A 76 4.35 -7.61 -7.55
C ILE A 76 4.55 -8.90 -6.75
N LYS A 77 5.51 -9.75 -7.16
CA LYS A 77 5.85 -10.97 -6.40
C LYS A 77 6.42 -10.65 -5.02
N ILE A 78 7.31 -9.66 -4.94
CA ILE A 78 7.86 -9.20 -3.66
C ILE A 78 6.75 -8.71 -2.72
N ILE A 79 5.77 -7.94 -3.24
CA ILE A 79 4.61 -7.49 -2.47
C ILE A 79 3.78 -8.70 -2.00
N GLN A 80 3.48 -9.65 -2.90
CA GLN A 80 2.68 -10.83 -2.56
C GLN A 80 3.35 -11.71 -1.49
N ASP A 81 4.68 -11.87 -1.55
CA ASP A 81 5.44 -12.67 -0.59
C ASP A 81 5.49 -12.01 0.80
N GLU A 82 5.58 -10.67 0.84
CA GLU A 82 5.60 -9.90 2.09
C GLU A 82 4.21 -9.86 2.75
N PHE A 83 3.16 -9.65 1.95
CA PHE A 83 1.77 -9.57 2.40
C PHE A 83 1.01 -10.88 2.09
N LYS A 84 1.61 -12.02 2.39
CA LYS A 84 1.07 -13.36 2.04
C LYS A 84 -0.31 -13.65 2.64
N GLU A 85 -0.68 -12.95 3.70
CA GLU A 85 -2.00 -13.04 4.35
C GLU A 85 -3.08 -12.28 3.59
N LEU A 86 -2.71 -11.36 2.70
CA LEU A 86 -3.61 -10.47 1.98
C LEU A 86 -3.70 -10.85 0.50
N GLU A 87 -4.91 -10.69 -0.05
CA GLU A 87 -5.11 -10.80 -1.49
C GLU A 87 -4.69 -9.51 -2.20
N LEU A 88 -3.94 -9.65 -3.30
CA LEU A 88 -3.65 -8.52 -4.16
C LEU A 88 -4.93 -7.99 -4.81
N SER A 89 -5.03 -6.67 -4.81
CA SER A 89 -6.08 -5.95 -5.52
C SER A 89 -5.49 -5.23 -6.73
N THR A 90 -6.35 -4.74 -7.61
CA THR A 90 -5.96 -4.03 -8.84
C THR A 90 -6.57 -2.63 -8.85
N ILE A 91 -5.77 -1.64 -9.25
CA ILE A 91 -6.18 -0.23 -9.34
C ILE A 91 -5.67 0.38 -10.65
N ASN A 92 -6.31 1.45 -11.15
CA ASN A 92 -5.72 2.23 -12.23
C ASN A 92 -4.79 3.30 -11.66
N TYR A 93 -3.62 3.45 -12.25
CA TYR A 93 -2.67 4.51 -11.92
C TYR A 93 -3.28 5.91 -12.02
N ASP A 94 -4.19 6.12 -12.98
CA ASP A 94 -4.91 7.40 -13.18
C ASP A 94 -5.85 7.76 -12.02
N ASP A 95 -6.20 6.80 -11.18
CA ASP A 95 -6.98 7.01 -9.96
C ASP A 95 -6.06 7.41 -8.77
N ILE A 96 -4.77 7.05 -8.84
CA ILE A 96 -3.76 7.33 -7.80
C ILE A 96 -3.17 8.74 -7.96
N ILE A 97 -2.76 9.13 -9.17
CA ILE A 97 -2.02 10.37 -9.44
C ILE A 97 -2.85 11.66 -9.31
N ARG A 98 -4.16 11.55 -9.09
CA ARG A 98 -5.03 12.72 -8.89
C ARG A 98 -4.73 13.49 -7.61
N CYS A 99 -3.85 12.97 -6.77
CA CYS A 99 -3.43 13.62 -5.53
C CYS A 99 -1.94 13.97 -5.55
N GLU A 100 -1.62 15.25 -5.74
CA GLU A 100 -0.25 15.77 -5.86
C GLU A 100 0.65 15.53 -4.64
N HIS A 101 0.08 15.32 -3.45
CA HIS A 101 0.84 15.15 -2.19
C HIS A 101 0.64 13.78 -1.51
N CYS A 102 -0.17 12.90 -2.10
CA CYS A 102 -0.51 11.61 -1.50
C CYS A 102 0.60 10.57 -1.69
N ILE A 103 1.37 10.69 -2.77
CA ILE A 103 2.32 9.67 -3.21
C ILE A 103 3.71 9.99 -2.68
N LYS A 104 4.33 9.00 -2.04
CA LYS A 104 5.66 9.07 -1.44
C LYS A 104 6.74 8.48 -2.36
N HIS A 105 6.41 7.39 -3.04
CA HIS A 105 7.26 6.77 -4.05
C HIS A 105 6.44 6.59 -5.32
N ASP A 106 6.94 7.05 -6.47
CA ASP A 106 6.28 6.90 -7.77
C ASP A 106 7.31 6.64 -8.87
N TYR A 107 7.64 5.37 -9.08
CA TYR A 107 8.59 4.97 -10.11
C TYR A 107 8.08 5.19 -11.55
N ILE A 108 6.76 5.33 -11.74
CA ILE A 108 6.15 5.50 -13.06
C ILE A 108 6.20 6.97 -13.48
N ALA A 109 6.10 7.90 -12.52
CA ALA A 109 6.32 9.32 -12.78
C ALA A 109 7.71 9.58 -13.35
N ASP A 110 8.73 8.90 -12.83
CA ASP A 110 10.11 9.00 -13.31
C ASP A 110 10.27 8.41 -14.73
N GLU A 111 9.60 7.30 -15.04
CA GLU A 111 9.58 6.73 -16.40
C GLU A 111 8.90 7.67 -17.41
N ASN A 112 7.80 8.32 -17.03
CA ASN A 112 7.08 9.22 -17.93
C ASN A 112 7.87 10.52 -18.22
N GLN A 113 8.67 11.01 -17.28
CA GLN A 113 9.55 12.17 -17.54
C GLN A 113 10.61 11.88 -18.62
N LEU A 114 11.04 10.62 -18.79
CA LEU A 114 11.97 10.23 -19.85
C LEU A 114 11.31 10.19 -21.24
N VAL A 115 9.98 10.06 -21.31
CA VAL A 115 9.23 10.03 -22.58
C VAL A 115 8.95 11.44 -23.10
N GLU A 116 8.74 12.43 -22.23
CA GLU A 116 8.51 13.82 -22.64
C GLU A 116 9.80 14.58 -23.05
N ALA A 117 10.97 14.04 -22.71
CA ALA A 117 12.27 14.64 -23.00
C ALA A 117 12.89 14.19 -24.34
N ASN A 118 12.21 13.35 -25.14
CA ASN A 118 12.73 12.78 -26.40
C ASN A 118 11.89 13.14 -27.63
#